data_AF-A0A519MX51-F1
#
_entry.id   AF-A0A519MX51-F1
#
_cell.length_a   1.000
_cell.length_b   1.000
_cell.length_c   1.000
_cell.angle_alpha   90.00
_cell.angle_beta   90.00
_cell.angle_gamma   90.00
#
_symmetry.space_group_name_H-M   'P 1'
#
loop_
_entity.id
_entity.type
_entity.pdbx_description
1 polymer ?
#
loop_
_entity_poly.entity_id
_entity_poly.type
_entity_poly.pdbx_seq_one_letter_code
_entity_poly.pdbx_strand_id
1 'polypeptide(L)' 'YIFDRYGKLIKQIAPNKEGQDGWDGTYNGHPMPSTDYWFMIEYPDPNTGAIKEFRSHFSLKR' A
#
# COMPACT_ATOMS: atom_id res chain seq x y z
N TYR A 1 -3.25 1.74 -0.66
CA TYR A 1 -2.61 2.54 0.40
C TYR A 1 -1.65 1.67 1.19
N ILE A 2 -0.54 2.23 1.70
CA ILE A 2 0.45 1.56 2.57
C ILE A 2 0.63 2.38 3.84
N PHE A 3 0.71 1.71 4.99
CA PHE A 3 0.80 2.31 6.32
C PHE A 3 1.93 1.68 7.15
N ASP A 4 2.48 2.44 8.08
CA ASP A 4 3.38 1.90 9.10
C ASP A 4 2.62 1.27 10.28
N ARG A 5 3.38 0.73 11.25
CA ARG A 5 2.84 0.08 12.47
C ARG A 5 1.98 0.97 13.37
N TYR A 6 2.01 2.29 13.17
CA TYR A 6 1.22 3.25 13.93
C TYR A 6 0.00 3.74 13.13
N GLY A 7 -0.22 3.21 11.92
CA GLY A 7 -1.30 3.62 11.03
C GLY A 7 -1.01 4.90 10.25
N LYS A 8 0.24 5.40 10.24
CA LYS A 8 0.60 6.55 9.41
C LYS A 8 0.59 6.15 7.94
N LEU A 9 -0.08 6.92 7.10
CA LEU A 9 -0.05 6.74 5.65
C LEU A 9 1.36 7.00 5.11
N ILE A 10 1.95 5.99 4.50
CA ILE A 10 3.29 6.03 3.88
C ILE A 10 3.18 6.29 2.38
N LYS A 11 2.24 5.64 1.70
CA LYS A 11 2.10 5.76 0.24
C LYS A 11 0.65 5.52 -0.20
N GLN A 12 0.18 6.32 -1.16
CA GLN A 12 -0.97 6.00 -1.98
C GLN A 12 -0.47 5.63 -3.38
N ILE A 13 -0.95 4.50 -3.91
CA ILE A 13 -0.58 3.97 -5.22
C ILE A 13 -1.87 3.90 -6.01
N ALA A 14 -1.90 4.52 -7.19
CA ALA A 14 -3.02 4.41 -8.10
C ALA A 14 -2.86 3.15 -8.96
N PRO A 15 -3.92 2.34 -9.13
CA PRO A 15 -3.85 1.23 -10.07
C PRO A 15 -3.62 1.75 -11.50
N ASN A 16 -2.74 1.07 -12.24
CA ASN A 16 -2.54 1.24 -13.69
C ASN A 16 -2.00 2.61 -14.16
N LYS A 17 -1.31 3.36 -13.32
CA LYS A 17 -0.58 4.53 -13.80
C LYS A 17 0.77 4.09 -14.37
N GLU A 18 0.97 4.28 -15.68
CA GLU A 18 2.27 4.05 -16.32
C GLU A 18 3.39 4.78 -15.55
N GLY A 19 4.45 4.04 -15.24
CA GLY A 19 5.62 4.56 -14.50
C GLY A 19 5.44 4.69 -12.99
N GLN A 20 4.36 4.18 -12.38
CA GLN A 20 4.25 4.03 -10.93
C GLN A 20 4.59 2.60 -10.49
N ASP A 21 5.87 2.34 -10.31
CA ASP A 21 6.34 1.17 -9.57
C ASP A 21 5.90 1.31 -8.10
N GLY A 22 5.30 0.26 -7.52
CA GLY A 22 4.54 0.30 -6.27
C GLY A 22 5.17 1.11 -5.12
N TRP A 23 5.82 0.44 -4.18
CA TRP A 23 6.57 1.11 -3.11
C TRP A 23 7.91 0.41 -2.93
N ASP A 24 8.98 1.19 -2.95
CA ASP A 24 10.38 0.75 -2.94
C ASP A 24 10.99 0.69 -1.54
N GLY A 25 10.21 0.94 -0.49
CA GLY A 25 10.69 1.00 0.88
C GLY A 25 11.20 2.37 1.32
N THR A 26 10.93 3.45 0.57
CA THR A 26 11.31 4.82 0.96
C THR A 26 10.11 5.70 1.33
N TYR A 27 10.27 6.60 2.30
CA TYR A 27 9.29 7.63 2.63
C TYR A 27 9.97 8.99 2.64
N ASN A 28 9.48 9.93 1.82
CA ASN A 28 10.10 11.24 1.61
C ASN A 28 11.61 11.15 1.29
N GLY A 29 11.99 10.21 0.43
CA GLY A 29 13.39 9.99 0.02
C GLY A 29 14.26 9.27 1.07
N HIS A 30 13.72 8.95 2.25
CA HIS A 30 14.47 8.28 3.31
C HIS A 30 14.11 6.79 3.38
N PRO A 31 15.10 5.90 3.57
CA PRO A 31 14.86 4.47 3.74
C PRO A 31 14.01 4.21 5.00
N MET A 32 12.98 3.40 4.84
CA MET A 32 12.14 2.96 5.96
C MET A 32 12.71 1.69 6.62
N PRO A 33 12.40 1.44 7.91
CA PRO A 33 12.89 0.26 8.65
C PRO A 33 12.46 -1.08 8.03
N SER A 34 13.30 -2.11 8.15
CA SER A 34 12.96 -3.50 7.82
C SER A 34 12.01 -4.09 8.88
N THR A 35 10.71 -3.92 8.67
CA THR A 35 9.64 -4.34 9.58
C THR A 35 8.36 -4.59 8.78
N ASP A 36 7.25 -4.85 9.47
CA ASP A 36 5.95 -5.02 8.84
C ASP A 36 5.30 -3.69 8.47
N TYR A 37 4.61 -3.70 7.34
CA TYR A 37 3.80 -2.60 6.81
C TYR A 37 2.43 -3.14 6.41
N TRP A 38 1.41 -2.31 6.56
CA TRP A 38 0.04 -2.66 6.27
C TRP A 38 -0.39 -2.04 4.96
N PHE A 39 -1.25 -2.73 4.21
CA PHE A 39 -1.87 -2.16 3.04
C PHE A 39 -3.39 -2.29 3.09
N MET A 40 -4.04 -1.35 2.40
CA MET A 40 -5.47 -1.37 2.14
C MET A 40 -5.69 -1.07 0.65
N ILE A 41 -6.55 -1.84 0.00
CA ILE A 41 -6.99 -1.61 -1.37
C ILE A 41 -8.50 -1.48 -1.41
N GLU A 42 -8.98 -0.59 -2.28
CA GLU A 42 -10.38 -0.43 -2.62
C GLU A 42 -10.56 -0.96 -4.05
N TYR A 43 -11.57 -1.80 -4.27
CA TYR A 43 -11.86 -2.36 -5.59
C TYR A 43 -13.36 -2.56 -5.78
N PRO A 44 -13.89 -2.38 -7.00
CA PRO A 44 -15.27 -2.72 -7.28
C PRO A 44 -15.45 -4.24 -7.24
N ASP A 45 -16.46 -4.71 -6.50
CA ASP A 45 -16.87 -6.10 -6.55
C ASP A 45 -17.32 -6.45 -7.97
N PRO A 46 -16.78 -7.51 -8.60
CA PRO A 46 -17.01 -7.81 -10.01
C PRO A 46 -18.46 -8.24 -10.30
N ASN A 47 -19.22 -8.68 -9.30
CA ASN A 47 -20.59 -9.15 -9.48
C ASN A 47 -21.62 -8.06 -9.19
N THR A 48 -21.34 -7.17 -8.24
CA THR A 48 -22.29 -6.19 -7.73
C THR A 48 -21.93 -4.74 -8.06
N GLY A 49 -20.68 -4.47 -8.43
CA GLY A 49 -20.16 -3.11 -8.65
C GLY A 49 -19.96 -2.29 -7.37
N ALA A 50 -20.30 -2.83 -6.20
CA ALA A 50 -20.10 -2.16 -4.92
C ALA A 50 -18.60 -2.06 -4.60
N ILE A 51 -18.15 -0.92 -4.07
CA ILE A 51 -16.77 -0.75 -3.63
C ILE A 51 -16.54 -1.60 -2.38
N LYS A 52 -15.51 -2.46 -2.42
CA LYS A 52 -15.05 -3.27 -1.30
C LYS A 52 -13.64 -2.88 -0.88
N GLU A 53 -13.35 -3.08 0.39
CA GLU A 53 -12.03 -2.92 0.97
C GLU A 53 -11.39 -4.28 1.26
N PHE A 54 -10.08 -4.38 0.99
CA PHE A 54 -9.25 -5.49 1.46
C PHE A 54 -8.02 -4.95 2.20
N ARG A 55 -7.68 -5.58 3.33
CA ARG A 55 -6.59 -5.16 4.21
C ARG A 55 -5.71 -6.36 4.57
N SER A 56 -4.39 -6.16 4.55
CA SER A 56 -3.41 -7.15 5.01
C SER A 56 -2.06 -6.46 5.29
N HIS A 57 -1.00 -7.23 5.51
CA HIS A 57 0.35 -6.71 5.76
C HIS A 57 1.43 -7.50 5.01
N PHE A 58 2.62 -6.93 4.91
CA PHE A 58 3.82 -7.56 4.38
C PHE A 58 5.05 -7.08 5.15
N SER A 59 6.10 -7.90 5.19
CA SER A 59 7.38 -7.52 5.78
C SER A 59 8.31 -6.94 4.73
N LEU A 60 8.87 -5.76 4.99
CA LEU A 60 9.96 -5.21 4.21
C LEU A 60 11.27 -5.92 4.61
N LYS A 61 11.85 -6.67 3.67
CA LYS A 61 13.16 -7.31 3.81
C LYS A 61 14.20 -6.56 2.97
N ARG A 62 15.44 -6.56 3.45
CA ARG A 62 16.63 -6.03 2.75
C ARG A 62 17.63 -7.14 2.53
#